data_AF-A0A7S2EV34-F1
#
_entry.id   AF-A0A7S2EV34-F1
#
_cell.length_a   1.000
_cell.length_b   1.000
_cell.length_c   1.000
_cell.angle_alpha   90.00
_cell.angle_beta   90.00
_cell.angle_gamma   90.00
#
_symmetry.space_group_name_H-M   'P 1'
#
loop_
_entity.id
_entity.type
_entity.pdbx_description
1 polymer ?
#
loop_
_entity_poly.entity_id
_entity_poly.type
_entity_poly.pdbx_seq_one_letter_code
_entity_poly.pdbx_strand_id
1 'polypeptide(L)'
;IKTPMSAGMMGSVAKWRPRLALGAVPPSRPALFAWCSYSTAPEKSGNIPRNRRICFSLPVTFARPCPDARAQLGLTTTVRSFARSSAPCDETPEDKARTFVMSIGHDRDVANGVVSALSEAGMSGEALLSMVRSMAGRWEVGEDEGLEALVASVKQQLAKKKGKGEVKVWCVPPNAWASGEGMEGETETEESRKAMMSRAFPVSALEGISLTDVAK
;
A
#
# COMPACT_ATOMS: atom_id res chain seq x y z
N ILE A 1 25.86 -54.66 -6.76
CA ILE A 1 25.64 -53.24 -6.42
C ILE A 1 25.85 -52.44 -7.70
N LYS A 2 24.76 -51.93 -8.29
CA LYS A 2 24.71 -51.36 -9.65
C LYS A 2 24.37 -49.87 -9.49
N THR A 3 25.31 -48.99 -9.80
CA THR A 3 25.10 -47.53 -9.84
C THR A 3 24.54 -47.12 -11.20
N PRO A 4 23.50 -46.25 -11.27
CA PRO A 4 23.09 -45.64 -12.52
C PRO A 4 23.94 -44.40 -12.84
N MET A 5 24.29 -44.27 -14.12
CA MET A 5 24.98 -43.12 -14.69
C MET A 5 24.01 -41.93 -14.79
N SER A 6 24.41 -40.76 -14.29
CA SER A 6 23.71 -39.49 -14.50
C SER A 6 24.15 -38.85 -15.82
N ALA A 7 23.23 -38.75 -16.77
CA ALA A 7 23.40 -38.04 -18.01
C ALA A 7 22.93 -36.58 -17.88
N GLY A 8 23.83 -35.66 -18.25
CA GLY A 8 23.62 -34.46 -19.06
C GLY A 8 22.50 -33.48 -18.72
N MET A 9 22.88 -32.23 -18.44
CA MET A 9 22.15 -31.05 -18.92
C MET A 9 23.08 -29.82 -18.88
N MET A 10 23.69 -29.47 -20.01
CA MET A 10 24.32 -28.16 -20.22
C MET A 10 23.22 -27.18 -20.64
N GLY A 11 22.83 -26.29 -19.74
CA GLY A 11 21.93 -25.18 -20.03
C GLY A 11 22.69 -23.98 -20.61
N SER A 12 22.28 -23.55 -21.81
CA SER A 12 22.76 -22.32 -22.46
C SER A 12 22.49 -21.09 -21.60
N VAL A 13 23.54 -20.32 -21.31
CA VAL A 13 23.45 -19.01 -20.65
C VAL A 13 23.07 -17.97 -21.71
N ALA A 14 21.80 -17.58 -21.74
CA ALA A 14 21.32 -16.47 -22.56
C ALA A 14 21.83 -15.14 -21.98
N LYS A 15 22.68 -14.47 -22.75
CA LYS A 15 23.28 -13.16 -22.43
C LYS A 15 22.23 -12.06 -22.58
N TRP A 16 21.70 -11.56 -21.47
CA TRP A 16 20.83 -10.39 -21.43
C TRP A 16 21.62 -9.11 -21.72
N ARG A 17 21.14 -8.30 -22.66
CA ARG A 17 21.53 -6.89 -22.83
C ARG A 17 20.30 -6.01 -22.57
N PRO A 18 20.36 -5.04 -21.65
CA PRO A 18 19.28 -4.09 -21.48
C PRO A 18 19.31 -3.07 -22.62
N ARG A 19 18.22 -3.01 -23.38
CA ARG A 19 17.96 -1.98 -24.39
C ARG A 19 17.27 -0.83 -23.67
N LEU A 20 17.97 0.27 -23.44
CA LEU A 20 17.39 1.52 -22.95
C LEU A 20 16.43 2.06 -24.02
N ALA A 21 15.13 1.97 -23.77
CA ALA A 21 14.10 2.61 -24.58
C ALA A 21 13.76 3.96 -23.97
N LEU A 22 14.13 5.02 -24.71
CA LEU A 22 13.72 6.40 -24.47
C LEU A 22 12.22 6.57 -24.72
N GLY A 23 11.55 7.20 -23.75
CA GLY A 23 10.45 8.16 -23.95
C GLY A 23 9.17 7.66 -24.61
N ALA A 24 8.21 7.22 -23.80
CA ALA A 24 6.80 7.23 -24.18
C ALA A 24 5.99 7.88 -23.04
N VAL A 25 5.35 9.01 -23.36
CA VAL A 25 4.37 9.72 -22.51
C VAL A 25 3.13 8.83 -22.41
N PRO A 26 2.64 8.48 -21.20
CA PRO A 26 1.46 7.62 -21.09
C PRO A 26 0.20 8.39 -21.49
N PRO A 27 -0.74 7.77 -22.24
CA PRO A 27 -2.04 8.36 -22.49
C PRO A 27 -2.85 8.41 -21.18
N SER A 28 -3.58 9.50 -21.01
CA SER A 28 -4.56 9.72 -19.95
C SER A 28 -5.49 8.51 -19.78
N ARG A 29 -5.44 7.87 -18.62
CA ARG A 29 -6.28 6.71 -18.27
C ARG A 29 -7.76 7.12 -18.22
N PRO A 30 -8.69 6.35 -18.82
CA PRO A 30 -10.12 6.57 -18.63
C PRO A 30 -10.52 6.23 -17.19
N ALA A 31 -11.42 7.03 -16.62
CA ALA A 31 -11.98 6.81 -15.29
C ALA A 31 -12.81 5.51 -15.28
N LEU A 32 -12.35 4.50 -14.54
CA LEU A 32 -13.10 3.27 -14.29
C LEU A 32 -14.17 3.57 -13.22
N PHE A 33 -15.44 3.54 -13.63
CA PHE A 33 -16.56 3.50 -12.71
C PHE A 33 -16.76 2.05 -12.25
N ALA A 34 -16.40 1.74 -11.01
CA ALA A 34 -16.72 0.47 -10.39
C ALA A 34 -18.05 0.60 -9.63
N TRP A 35 -19.07 -0.15 -10.05
CA TRP A 35 -20.28 -0.38 -9.27
C TRP A 35 -20.21 -1.76 -8.64
N CYS A 36 -20.31 -1.84 -7.31
CA CYS A 36 -20.29 -3.09 -6.58
C CYS A 36 -21.66 -3.31 -5.94
N SER A 37 -22.38 -4.35 -6.40
CA SER A 37 -23.53 -4.89 -5.67
C SER A 37 -23.02 -5.73 -4.50
N TYR A 38 -23.26 -5.26 -3.28
CA TYR A 38 -23.05 -6.05 -2.08
C TYR A 38 -24.19 -7.07 -1.96
N SER A 39 -23.87 -8.34 -2.21
CA SER A 39 -24.72 -9.45 -1.76
C SER A 39 -24.21 -9.90 -0.41
N THR A 40 -24.68 -9.25 0.66
CA THR A 40 -24.49 -9.77 2.02
C THR A 40 -25.26 -11.07 2.15
N ALA A 41 -24.57 -12.15 2.52
CA ALA A 41 -25.23 -13.37 2.96
C ALA A 41 -26.22 -13.05 4.10
N PRO A 42 -27.41 -13.69 4.13
CA PRO A 42 -28.43 -13.35 5.11
C PRO A 42 -28.01 -13.84 6.50
N GLU A 43 -27.45 -12.95 7.32
CA GLU A 43 -27.51 -13.12 8.77
C GLU A 43 -28.96 -12.95 9.22
N LYS A 44 -29.40 -13.89 10.05
CA LYS A 44 -30.75 -13.95 10.61
C LYS A 44 -31.08 -12.67 11.37
N SER A 45 -32.07 -11.96 10.83
CA SER A 45 -33.09 -11.17 11.52
C SER A 45 -32.65 -10.15 12.58
N GLY A 46 -32.80 -8.87 12.26
CA GLY A 46 -32.90 -7.83 13.29
C GLY A 46 -32.79 -6.39 12.79
N ASN A 47 -33.86 -5.89 12.17
CA ASN A 47 -34.24 -4.47 12.10
C ASN A 47 -33.21 -3.47 11.51
N ILE A 48 -33.34 -3.17 10.21
CA ILE A 48 -32.55 -2.16 9.48
C ILE A 48 -33.30 -0.81 9.50
N PRO A 49 -32.74 0.28 10.05
CA PRO A 49 -33.22 1.63 9.78
C PRO A 49 -32.65 2.19 8.47
N ARG A 50 -33.46 3.06 7.86
CA ARG A 50 -33.37 3.62 6.51
C ARG A 50 -32.05 4.36 6.19
N ASN A 51 -31.62 4.16 4.94
CA ASN A 51 -30.67 4.93 4.13
C ASN A 51 -30.44 6.38 4.60
N ARG A 52 -29.24 6.67 5.14
CA ARG A 52 -28.67 8.01 5.18
C ARG A 52 -27.56 8.10 4.14
N ARG A 53 -27.79 8.92 3.10
CA ARG A 53 -26.71 9.42 2.24
C ARG A 53 -25.88 10.41 3.06
N ILE A 54 -24.63 10.09 3.31
CA ILE A 54 -23.67 11.00 3.90
C ILE A 54 -22.76 11.49 2.77
N CYS A 55 -22.96 12.75 2.37
CA CYS A 55 -22.06 13.45 1.46
C CYS A 55 -20.99 14.16 2.31
N PHE A 56 -19.75 13.70 2.25
CA PHE A 56 -18.61 14.45 2.79
C PHE A 56 -18.03 15.33 1.67
N SER A 57 -18.21 16.65 1.79
CA SER A 57 -17.37 17.62 1.10
C SER A 57 -16.17 17.94 2.00
N LEU A 58 -14.96 17.57 1.57
CA LEU A 58 -13.73 18.01 2.20
C LEU A 58 -13.24 19.30 1.51
N PRO A 59 -12.95 20.38 2.26
CA PRO A 59 -12.28 21.55 1.70
C PRO A 59 -10.79 21.24 1.48
N VAL A 60 -10.34 21.33 0.22
CA VAL A 60 -8.91 21.33 -0.14
C VAL A 60 -8.37 22.72 0.11
N THR A 61 -7.70 22.93 1.25
CA THR A 61 -6.90 24.15 1.50
C THR A 61 -5.48 23.95 1.01
N PHE A 62 -5.20 24.50 -0.17
CA PHE A 62 -3.87 24.61 -0.76
C PHE A 62 -3.13 25.81 -0.11
N ALA A 63 -2.28 25.54 0.87
CA ALA A 63 -1.40 26.56 1.44
C ALA A 63 -0.16 26.71 0.55
N ARG A 64 0.01 27.88 -0.07
CA ARG A 64 1.18 28.25 -0.86
C ARG A 64 2.41 28.49 0.05
N PRO A 65 3.62 28.07 -0.36
CA PRO A 65 4.85 28.53 0.27
C PRO A 65 5.14 29.99 -0.10
N CYS A 66 5.46 30.81 0.91
CA CYS A 66 6.01 32.15 0.72
C CYS A 66 7.51 32.06 0.41
N PRO A 67 8.02 32.71 -0.65
CA PRO A 67 9.45 32.94 -0.80
C PRO A 67 9.87 34.29 -0.18
N ASP A 68 11.15 34.32 0.21
CA ASP A 68 12.01 35.46 0.48
C ASP A 68 11.82 36.33 1.75
N ALA A 69 12.83 36.26 2.62
CA ALA A 69 13.39 37.45 3.27
C ALA A 69 14.87 37.21 3.60
N ARG A 70 15.72 37.46 2.61
CA ARG A 70 17.16 37.60 2.74
C ARG A 70 17.45 38.96 3.40
N ALA A 71 17.72 38.96 4.70
CA ALA A 71 18.30 40.11 5.40
C ALA A 71 19.62 39.68 6.04
N GLN A 72 20.72 40.11 5.45
CA GLN A 72 22.03 40.16 6.10
C GLN A 72 22.05 41.36 7.03
N LEU A 73 22.63 41.20 8.22
CA LEU A 73 23.83 41.92 8.68
C LEU A 73 23.92 41.86 10.21
N GLY A 74 25.08 41.42 10.68
CA GLY A 74 25.76 42.06 11.82
C GLY A 74 25.49 41.54 13.22
N LEU A 75 26.54 40.90 13.75
CA LEU A 75 27.15 41.17 15.06
C LEU A 75 26.69 40.37 16.30
N THR A 76 27.73 39.90 16.99
CA THR A 76 27.83 39.36 18.35
C THR A 76 27.46 37.89 18.55
N THR A 77 28.45 37.05 18.27
CA THR A 77 28.55 35.63 18.64
C THR A 77 28.68 35.48 20.15
N THR A 78 27.61 35.75 20.92
CA THR A 78 27.49 35.19 22.26
C THR A 78 26.96 33.78 22.09
N VAL A 79 27.87 32.81 22.12
CA VAL A 79 27.57 31.38 22.13
C VAL A 79 26.81 31.07 23.40
N ARG A 80 25.50 31.35 23.41
CA ARG A 80 24.58 30.82 24.39
C ARG A 80 24.50 29.34 24.08
N SER A 81 25.39 28.58 24.71
CA SER A 81 25.28 27.14 24.81
C SER A 81 23.93 26.86 25.42
N PHE A 82 22.91 26.68 24.57
CA PHE A 82 21.72 25.97 24.95
C PHE A 82 22.22 24.57 25.29
N ALA A 83 22.46 24.36 26.59
CA ALA A 83 22.49 23.05 27.18
C ALA A 83 21.12 22.45 26.87
N ARG A 84 20.99 21.88 25.66
CA ARG A 84 19.98 20.89 25.34
C ARG A 84 20.20 19.85 26.42
N SER A 85 19.34 19.89 27.43
CA SER A 85 19.18 18.83 28.41
C SER A 85 18.63 17.63 27.65
N SER A 86 19.45 17.05 26.78
CA SER A 86 19.32 15.67 26.36
C SER A 86 19.87 14.88 27.53
N ALA A 87 19.06 14.74 28.58
CA ALA A 87 19.21 13.58 29.44
C ALA A 87 19.29 12.39 28.48
N PRO A 88 20.35 11.57 28.55
CA PRO A 88 20.41 10.35 27.77
C PRO A 88 19.29 9.48 28.33
N CYS A 89 18.10 9.59 27.76
CA CYS A 89 17.15 8.51 27.85
C CYS A 89 17.89 7.34 27.21
N ASP A 90 18.14 6.29 27.99
CA ASP A 90 18.64 4.99 27.52
C ASP A 90 17.57 4.33 26.63
N GLU A 91 17.17 5.04 25.58
CA GLU A 91 16.27 4.57 24.55
C GLU A 91 17.05 3.65 23.67
N THR A 92 16.56 2.41 23.62
CA THR A 92 17.08 1.41 22.70
C THR A 92 16.98 1.95 21.27
N PRO A 93 17.88 1.55 20.36
CA PRO A 93 17.79 1.96 18.97
C PRO A 93 16.47 1.52 18.30
N GLU A 94 15.85 0.45 18.82
CA GLU A 94 14.52 -0.01 18.45
C GLU A 94 13.44 1.00 18.84
N ASP A 95 13.48 1.56 20.05
CA ASP A 95 12.56 2.61 20.51
C ASP A 95 12.65 3.87 19.65
N LYS A 96 13.88 4.25 19.26
CA LYS A 96 14.11 5.38 18.35
C LYS A 96 13.51 5.13 16.98
N ALA A 97 13.65 3.91 16.45
CA ALA A 97 13.06 3.55 15.17
C ALA A 97 11.53 3.54 15.23
N ARG A 98 10.94 3.00 16.30
CA ARG A 98 9.49 3.04 16.54
C ARG A 98 8.97 4.48 16.59
N THR A 99 9.64 5.32 17.38
CA THR A 99 9.27 6.74 17.52
C THR A 99 9.38 7.48 16.19
N PHE A 100 10.38 7.16 15.37
CA PHE A 100 10.51 7.72 14.03
C PHE A 100 9.34 7.32 13.11
N VAL A 101 8.98 6.04 13.05
CA VAL A 101 7.83 5.58 12.24
C VAL A 101 6.51 6.20 12.73
N MET A 102 6.35 6.36 14.04
CA MET A 102 5.21 7.08 14.62
C MET A 102 5.22 8.58 14.26
N SER A 103 6.39 9.22 14.21
CA SER A 103 6.51 10.63 13.83
C SER A 103 6.13 10.91 12.37
N ILE A 104 6.22 9.90 11.50
CA ILE A 104 5.74 9.95 10.11
C ILE A 104 4.19 9.90 10.06
N GLY A 105 3.54 9.41 11.11
CA GLY A 105 2.08 9.35 11.22
C GLY A 105 1.48 7.95 11.18
N HIS A 106 2.29 6.91 11.36
CA HIS A 106 1.79 5.52 11.42
C HIS A 106 1.43 5.09 12.85
N ASP A 107 0.50 4.15 12.97
CA ASP A 107 0.06 3.58 14.24
C ASP A 107 1.20 2.85 14.98
N ARG A 108 1.12 2.83 16.31
CA ARG A 108 2.10 2.14 17.18
C ARG A 108 2.22 0.65 16.85
N ASP A 109 1.12 -0.03 16.55
CA ASP A 109 1.12 -1.45 16.17
C ASP A 109 1.91 -1.69 14.88
N VAL A 110 1.75 -0.79 13.91
CA VAL A 110 2.46 -0.85 12.63
C VAL A 110 3.95 -0.56 12.84
N ALA A 111 4.29 0.45 13.64
CA ALA A 111 5.67 0.75 13.99
C ALA A 111 6.37 -0.44 14.67
N ASN A 112 5.70 -1.11 15.61
CA ASN A 112 6.20 -2.34 16.23
C ASN A 112 6.41 -3.46 15.18
N GLY A 113 5.47 -3.63 14.26
CA GLY A 113 5.57 -4.66 13.21
C GLY A 113 6.71 -4.39 12.22
N VAL A 114 6.95 -3.13 11.85
CA VAL A 114 8.08 -2.73 11.00
C VAL A 114 9.41 -3.03 11.67
N VAL A 115 9.57 -2.65 12.94
CA VAL A 115 10.80 -2.95 13.70
C VAL A 115 10.99 -4.45 13.86
N SER A 116 9.94 -5.21 14.20
CA SER A 116 10.01 -6.68 14.28
C SER A 116 10.44 -7.32 12.96
N ALA A 117 9.88 -6.88 11.83
CA ALA A 117 10.22 -7.40 10.51
C ALA A 117 11.69 -7.13 10.13
N LEU A 118 12.20 -5.95 10.47
CA LEU A 118 13.61 -5.61 10.23
C LEU A 118 14.55 -6.37 11.17
N SER A 119 14.16 -6.57 12.43
CA SER A 119 14.89 -7.41 13.37
C SER A 119 14.95 -8.87 12.91
N GLU A 120 13.86 -9.41 12.38
CA GLU A 120 13.80 -10.75 11.79
C GLU A 120 14.68 -10.86 10.53
N ALA A 121 14.86 -9.76 9.79
CA ALA A 121 15.81 -9.66 8.67
C ALA A 121 17.29 -9.56 9.12
N GLY A 122 17.56 -9.57 10.43
CA GLY A 122 18.91 -9.48 10.99
C GLY A 122 19.44 -8.06 11.19
N MET A 123 18.59 -7.04 11.07
CA MET A 123 18.95 -5.66 11.40
C MET A 123 18.82 -5.43 12.91
N SER A 124 19.88 -4.94 13.55
CA SER A 124 19.86 -4.59 14.98
C SER A 124 20.65 -3.32 15.24
N GLY A 125 20.49 -2.74 16.43
CA GLY A 125 21.27 -1.56 16.81
C GLY A 125 20.96 -0.32 15.95
N GLU A 126 21.98 0.50 15.74
CA GLU A 126 21.87 1.74 14.95
C GLU A 126 21.56 1.49 13.46
N ALA A 127 21.93 0.32 12.93
CA ALA A 127 21.66 -0.05 11.54
C ALA A 127 20.16 -0.11 11.26
N LEU A 128 19.34 -0.53 12.24
CA LEU A 128 17.89 -0.58 12.11
C LEU A 128 17.32 0.82 11.88
N LEU A 129 17.71 1.80 12.70
CA LEU A 129 17.26 3.18 12.56
C LEU A 129 17.74 3.80 11.23
N SER A 130 18.98 3.51 10.84
CA SER A 130 19.54 3.96 9.56
C SER A 130 18.75 3.40 8.37
N MET A 131 18.42 2.10 8.40
CA MET A 131 17.64 1.46 7.35
C MET A 131 16.22 2.03 7.25
N VAL A 132 15.53 2.20 8.38
CA VAL A 132 14.17 2.80 8.39
C VAL A 132 14.19 4.21 7.82
N ARG A 133 15.21 5.02 8.16
CA ARG A 133 15.37 6.37 7.58
C ARG A 133 15.69 6.36 6.09
N SER A 134 16.49 5.40 5.62
CA SER A 134 16.75 5.23 4.20
C SER A 134 15.47 4.87 3.47
N MET A 135 14.72 3.88 3.96
CA MET A 135 13.45 3.46 3.34
C MET A 135 12.40 4.57 3.34
N ALA A 136 12.37 5.43 4.36
CA ALA A 136 11.48 6.59 4.39
C ALA A 136 11.80 7.63 3.32
N GLY A 137 13.01 7.58 2.73
CA GLY A 137 13.49 8.54 1.76
C GLY A 137 13.43 9.99 2.26
N ARG A 138 13.28 10.92 1.32
CA ARG A 138 12.94 12.32 1.63
C ARG A 138 11.43 12.42 1.76
N TRP A 139 10.92 12.00 2.91
CA TRP A 139 9.48 12.08 3.22
C TRP A 139 8.90 13.51 3.07
N GLU A 140 9.73 14.55 3.27
CA GLU A 140 9.34 15.96 3.03
C GLU A 140 9.02 16.26 1.55
N VAL A 141 9.60 15.51 0.62
CA VAL A 141 9.42 15.67 -0.83
C VAL A 141 8.38 14.67 -1.38
N GLY A 142 7.86 13.78 -0.53
CA GLY A 142 6.93 12.72 -0.95
C GLY A 142 7.60 11.60 -1.75
N GLU A 143 8.93 11.51 -1.73
CA GLU A 143 9.68 10.40 -2.32
C GLU A 143 9.84 9.31 -1.25
N ASP A 144 9.04 8.26 -1.37
CA ASP A 144 9.16 7.05 -0.54
C ASP A 144 10.04 6.01 -1.26
N GLU A 145 11.03 5.47 -0.54
CA GLU A 145 11.94 4.42 -1.04
C GLU A 145 11.45 3.00 -0.71
N GLY A 146 10.21 2.86 -0.22
CA GLY A 146 9.55 1.57 0.01
C GLY A 146 9.11 1.34 1.44
N LEU A 147 9.12 2.37 2.30
CA LEU A 147 8.57 2.28 3.64
C LEU A 147 7.06 2.04 3.62
N GLU A 148 6.29 2.69 2.74
CA GLU A 148 4.84 2.43 2.62
C GLU A 148 4.56 1.00 2.15
N ALA A 149 5.38 0.46 1.25
CA ALA A 149 5.25 -0.92 0.81
C ALA A 149 5.46 -1.90 1.98
N LEU A 150 6.47 -1.65 2.82
CA LEU A 150 6.71 -2.43 4.03
C LEU A 150 5.56 -2.27 5.04
N VAL A 151 5.08 -1.05 5.26
CA VAL A 151 3.94 -0.75 6.13
C VAL A 151 2.68 -1.46 5.66
N ALA A 152 2.40 -1.48 4.35
CA ALA A 152 1.27 -2.19 3.77
C ALA A 152 1.35 -3.71 4.03
N SER A 153 2.54 -4.30 3.87
CA SER A 153 2.78 -5.71 4.19
C SER A 153 2.56 -6.01 5.68
N VAL A 154 3.08 -5.16 6.58
CA VAL A 154 2.89 -5.30 8.03
C VAL A 154 1.42 -5.17 8.42
N LYS A 155 0.69 -4.20 7.85
CA LYS A 155 -0.77 -4.06 8.06
C LYS A 155 -1.51 -5.32 7.63
N GLN A 156 -1.13 -5.93 6.50
CA GLN A 156 -1.70 -7.19 6.03
C GLN A 156 -1.44 -8.32 7.03
N GLN A 157 -0.21 -8.43 7.57
CA GLN A 157 0.12 -9.43 8.59
C GLN A 157 -0.65 -9.21 9.90
N LEU A 158 -0.78 -7.96 10.37
CA LEU A 158 -1.57 -7.63 11.55
C LEU A 158 -3.05 -7.95 11.36
N ALA A 159 -3.60 -7.71 10.17
CA ALA A 159 -4.96 -8.09 9.82
C ALA A 159 -5.16 -9.62 9.88
N LYS A 160 -4.20 -10.40 9.36
CA LYS A 160 -4.19 -11.87 9.47
C LYS A 160 -4.15 -12.32 10.94
N LYS A 161 -3.28 -11.73 11.76
CA LYS A 161 -3.18 -12.05 13.20
C LYS A 161 -4.44 -11.71 13.99
N LYS A 162 -5.17 -10.65 13.60
CA LYS A 162 -6.45 -10.25 14.20
C LYS A 162 -7.62 -11.17 13.81
N GLY A 163 -7.38 -12.21 13.01
CA GLY A 163 -8.40 -13.18 12.60
C GLY A 163 -9.42 -12.60 11.62
N LYS A 164 -9.09 -11.49 10.93
CA LYS A 164 -9.94 -10.98 9.86
C LYS A 164 -10.06 -12.04 8.78
N GLY A 165 -11.30 -12.38 8.42
CA GLY A 165 -11.56 -13.43 7.44
C GLY A 165 -10.97 -13.07 6.08
N GLU A 166 -10.48 -14.09 5.37
CA GLU A 166 -10.18 -13.97 3.95
C GLU A 166 -11.50 -14.03 3.18
N VAL A 167 -11.84 -12.94 2.51
CA VAL A 167 -13.03 -12.83 1.67
C VAL A 167 -12.63 -13.09 0.22
N LYS A 168 -13.29 -14.06 -0.41
CA LYS A 168 -13.11 -14.37 -1.83
C LYS A 168 -14.01 -13.46 -2.66
N VAL A 169 -13.42 -12.49 -3.35
CA VAL A 169 -14.09 -11.59 -4.28
C VAL A 169 -13.98 -12.16 -5.69
N TRP A 170 -15.04 -12.07 -6.49
CA TRP A 170 -14.97 -12.45 -7.91
C TRP A 170 -14.85 -11.18 -8.75
N CYS A 171 -13.72 -11.03 -9.44
CA CYS A 171 -13.47 -9.89 -10.31
C CYS A 171 -13.87 -10.25 -11.74
N VAL A 172 -14.70 -9.41 -12.35
CA VAL A 172 -15.13 -9.56 -13.75
C VAL A 172 -14.38 -8.50 -14.58
N PRO A 173 -13.61 -8.89 -15.60
CA PRO A 173 -12.90 -7.91 -16.41
C PRO A 173 -13.90 -7.07 -17.23
N PRO A 174 -13.57 -5.81 -17.56
CA PRO A 174 -14.52 -4.90 -18.22
C PRO A 174 -14.95 -5.38 -19.61
N ASN A 175 -14.12 -6.20 -20.27
CA ASN A 175 -14.45 -6.85 -21.55
C ASN A 175 -15.44 -8.03 -21.42
N ALA A 176 -15.70 -8.50 -20.20
CA ALA A 176 -16.69 -9.53 -19.92
C ALA A 176 -18.07 -8.91 -19.68
N TRP A 177 -18.15 -7.60 -19.42
CA TRP A 177 -19.40 -6.86 -19.61
C TRP A 177 -19.58 -6.67 -21.10
N ALA A 178 -20.51 -7.40 -21.71
CA ALA A 178 -21.00 -7.01 -23.02
C ALA A 178 -21.57 -5.60 -22.83
N SER A 179 -20.85 -4.58 -23.27
CA SER A 179 -21.34 -3.20 -23.33
C SER A 179 -22.49 -3.22 -24.32
N GLY A 180 -23.68 -3.53 -23.82
CA GLY A 180 -24.92 -3.57 -24.58
C GLY A 180 -25.34 -2.16 -24.94
N GLU A 181 -24.52 -1.44 -25.71
CA GLU A 181 -24.96 -0.28 -26.47
C GLU A 181 -25.89 -0.80 -27.58
N GLY A 182 -27.16 -1.05 -27.26
CA GLY A 182 -28.13 -1.37 -28.31
C GLY A 182 -29.43 -2.08 -27.94
N MET A 183 -29.67 -2.46 -26.68
CA MET A 183 -30.89 -3.18 -26.32
C MET A 183 -31.62 -2.55 -25.14
N GLU A 184 -32.45 -1.56 -25.45
CA GLU A 184 -33.47 -1.07 -24.54
C GLU A 184 -34.50 -2.19 -24.30
N GLY A 185 -34.40 -2.91 -23.18
CA GLY A 185 -35.52 -3.64 -22.60
C GLY A 185 -35.45 -5.17 -22.54
N GLU A 186 -34.35 -5.82 -22.93
CA GLU A 186 -34.26 -7.28 -22.76
C GLU A 186 -33.78 -7.66 -21.34
N THR A 187 -34.65 -8.38 -20.64
CA THR A 187 -34.41 -9.00 -19.34
C THR A 187 -33.10 -9.78 -19.35
N GLU A 188 -32.19 -9.52 -18.40
CA GLU A 188 -30.95 -10.28 -18.21
C GLU A 188 -31.23 -11.78 -18.24
N THR A 189 -30.87 -12.46 -19.33
CA THR A 189 -31.03 -13.90 -19.45
C THR A 189 -30.01 -14.60 -18.54
N GLU A 190 -30.41 -15.71 -17.91
CA GLU A 190 -29.50 -16.49 -17.04
C GLU A 190 -28.22 -16.94 -17.77
N GLU A 191 -28.31 -17.14 -19.07
CA GLU A 191 -27.20 -17.48 -19.96
C GLU A 191 -26.15 -16.37 -20.02
N SER A 192 -26.58 -15.11 -20.08
CA SER A 192 -25.69 -13.94 -20.04
C SER A 192 -24.95 -13.86 -18.71
N ARG A 193 -25.66 -14.05 -17.59
CA ARG A 193 -25.04 -14.09 -16.25
C ARG A 193 -24.02 -15.23 -16.13
N LYS A 194 -24.33 -16.42 -16.66
CA LYS A 194 -23.42 -17.57 -16.65
C LYS A 194 -22.17 -17.32 -17.51
N ALA A 195 -22.32 -16.66 -18.66
CA ALA A 195 -21.21 -16.27 -19.52
C ALA A 195 -20.31 -15.19 -18.89
N MET A 196 -20.88 -14.26 -18.11
CA MET A 196 -20.10 -13.29 -17.34
C MET A 196 -19.31 -13.98 -16.22
N MET A 197 -19.97 -14.86 -15.45
CA MET A 197 -19.33 -15.56 -14.33
C MET A 197 -18.25 -16.56 -14.77
N SER A 198 -18.34 -17.12 -15.98
CA SER A 198 -17.29 -18.00 -16.52
C SER A 198 -15.98 -17.28 -16.85
N ARG A 199 -16.03 -15.95 -17.02
CA ARG A 199 -14.87 -15.07 -17.22
C ARG A 199 -14.39 -14.41 -15.93
N ALA A 200 -15.11 -14.59 -14.82
CA ALA A 200 -14.72 -14.06 -13.53
C ALA A 200 -13.53 -14.84 -12.97
N PHE A 201 -12.58 -14.13 -12.36
CA PHE A 201 -11.48 -14.76 -11.65
C PHE A 201 -11.61 -14.46 -10.15
N PRO A 202 -11.36 -15.46 -9.29
CA PRO A 202 -11.41 -15.24 -7.86
C PRO A 202 -10.16 -14.50 -7.39
N VAL A 203 -10.36 -13.48 -6.55
CA VAL A 203 -9.32 -12.73 -5.87
C VAL A 203 -9.57 -12.82 -4.37
N SER A 204 -8.56 -13.25 -3.64
CA SER A 204 -8.59 -13.27 -2.19
C SER A 204 -8.24 -11.89 -1.62
N ALA A 205 -9.12 -11.33 -0.80
CA ALA A 205 -8.90 -10.07 -0.09
C ALA A 205 -9.14 -10.26 1.41
N LEU A 206 -8.45 -9.50 2.26
CA LEU A 206 -8.76 -9.49 3.69
C LEU A 206 -9.96 -8.58 3.97
N GLU A 207 -10.74 -8.95 4.98
CA GLU A 207 -11.88 -8.16 5.41
C GLU A 207 -11.49 -6.71 5.78
N GLY A 208 -12.19 -5.75 5.20
CA GLY A 208 -11.93 -4.32 5.40
C GLY A 208 -10.88 -3.69 4.46
N ILE A 209 -10.38 -4.42 3.45
CA ILE A 209 -9.63 -3.81 2.34
C ILE A 209 -10.61 -3.12 1.38
N SER A 210 -10.24 -1.94 0.89
CA SER A 210 -11.04 -1.23 -0.11
C SER A 210 -11.03 -1.97 -1.45
N LEU A 211 -12.17 -2.00 -2.16
CA LEU A 211 -12.24 -2.62 -3.50
C LEU A 211 -11.22 -2.03 -4.48
N THR A 212 -10.88 -0.75 -4.32
CA THR A 212 -9.85 -0.08 -5.12
C THR A 212 -8.45 -0.64 -4.89
N ASP A 213 -8.15 -1.14 -3.70
CA ASP A 213 -6.85 -1.77 -3.42
C ASP A 213 -6.81 -3.22 -3.90
N VAL A 214 -7.96 -3.88 -4.00
CA VAL A 214 -8.07 -5.23 -4.62
C VAL A 214 -7.89 -5.17 -6.14
N ALA A 215 -8.22 -4.03 -6.76
CA ALA A 215 -8.19 -3.84 -8.22
C ALA A 215 -6.85 -3.32 -8.77
N LYS A 216 -5.87 -2.98 -7.91
CA LYS A 216 -4.52 -2.56 -8.31
C LYS A 216 -3.62 -3.76 -8.55
#